data_AF-A0A4Q3MKN2-F1
#
_entry.id   AF-A0A4Q3MKN2-F1
#
_cell.length_a   1.000
_cell.length_b   1.000
_cell.length_c   1.000
_cell.angle_alpha   90.00
_cell.angle_beta   90.00
_cell.angle_gamma   90.00
#
_symmetry.space_group_name_H-M   'P 1'
#
loop_
_entity.id
_entity.type
_entity.pdbx_description
1 polymer ?
#
loop_
_entity_poly.entity_id
_entity_poly.type
_entity_poly.pdbx_seq_one_letter_code
_entity_poly.pdbx_strand_id
1 'polypeptide(L)'
;ESYRDFARKAITSEFQSLDEFIRKWSQSDRKQAIIEELEEHGIVLGNLQEAVGKDYGDFDLIAHIAFDAPPLTRRERADGVKQRNYFTKYGDKARAVLEALLDKYADEGISTIEDAKVLRLKPFDSIGTPIEIIRGAFGGKSGYEAAVRELEDYLYPQASNE
;
A
#
# COMPACT_ATOMS: atom_id res chain seq x y z
N GLU A 1 -21.77 -15.88 15.95
CA GLU A 1 -21.22 -15.02 14.89
C GLU A 1 -19.71 -15.06 15.00
N SER A 2 -18.98 -15.34 13.92
CA SER A 2 -17.51 -15.30 13.94
C SER A 2 -17.02 -13.86 13.83
N TYR A 3 -15.77 -13.59 14.25
CA TYR A 3 -15.16 -12.27 14.05
C TYR A 3 -15.16 -11.86 12.57
N ARG A 4 -14.95 -12.83 11.66
CA ARG A 4 -15.03 -12.64 10.21
C ARG A 4 -16.42 -12.17 9.76
N ASP A 5 -17.50 -12.76 10.30
CA ASP A 5 -18.87 -12.36 9.96
C ASP A 5 -19.19 -10.95 10.44
N PHE A 6 -18.76 -10.62 11.67
CA PHE A 6 -18.87 -9.28 12.23
C PHE A 6 -18.12 -8.25 11.37
N ALA A 7 -16.85 -8.51 11.09
CA ALA A 7 -16.00 -7.62 10.30
C ALA A 7 -16.55 -7.42 8.89
N ARG A 8 -17.02 -8.50 8.23
CA ARG A 8 -17.69 -8.40 6.94
C ARG A 8 -18.87 -7.43 7.00
N LYS A 9 -19.79 -7.61 7.96
CA LYS A 9 -20.97 -6.75 8.09
C LYS A 9 -20.59 -5.28 8.29
N ALA A 10 -19.64 -5.01 9.18
CA ALA A 10 -19.17 -3.66 9.49
C ALA A 10 -18.45 -3.01 8.29
N ILE A 11 -17.60 -3.73 7.56
CA ILE A 11 -16.95 -3.19 6.36
C ILE A 11 -17.98 -2.91 5.27
N THR A 12 -18.94 -3.82 5.05
CA THR A 12 -19.98 -3.64 4.02
C THR A 12 -21.03 -2.56 4.37
N SER A 13 -21.10 -2.11 5.63
CA SER A 13 -21.91 -0.93 5.98
C SER A 13 -21.20 0.39 5.63
N GLU A 14 -19.87 0.41 5.64
CA GLU A 14 -19.07 1.57 5.25
C GLU A 14 -18.79 1.63 3.74
N PHE A 15 -18.63 0.47 3.09
CA PHE A 15 -18.38 0.35 1.66
C PHE A 15 -19.41 -0.59 1.02
N GLN A 16 -20.29 -0.07 0.16
CA GLN A 16 -21.39 -0.84 -0.44
C GLN A 16 -20.91 -1.81 -1.52
N SER A 17 -19.70 -1.63 -2.04
CA SER A 17 -19.10 -2.48 -3.07
C SER A 17 -17.58 -2.49 -3.02
N LEU A 18 -16.98 -3.47 -3.72
CA LEU A 18 -15.53 -3.55 -3.90
C LEU A 18 -14.99 -2.31 -4.64
N ASP A 19 -15.68 -1.82 -5.68
CA ASP A 19 -15.27 -0.61 -6.41
C ASP A 19 -15.31 0.65 -5.54
N GLU A 20 -16.32 0.77 -4.66
CA GLU A 20 -16.38 1.88 -3.70
C GLU A 20 -15.19 1.83 -2.73
N PHE A 21 -14.89 0.65 -2.19
CA PHE A 21 -13.72 0.46 -1.34
C PHE A 21 -12.42 0.81 -2.09
N ILE A 22 -12.22 0.29 -3.30
CA ILE A 22 -11.04 0.58 -4.12
C ILE A 22 -10.91 2.08 -4.38
N ARG A 23 -12.01 2.75 -4.70
CA ARG A 23 -12.04 4.19 -4.94
C ARG A 23 -11.67 4.99 -3.69
N LYS A 24 -12.26 4.68 -2.53
CA LYS A 24 -11.92 5.37 -1.27
C LYS A 24 -10.47 5.06 -0.87
N TRP A 25 -10.00 3.84 -1.07
CA TRP A 25 -8.62 3.44 -0.85
C TRP A 25 -7.66 4.25 -1.73
N SER A 26 -7.86 4.28 -3.06
CA SER A 26 -6.97 4.98 -3.98
C SER A 26 -6.97 6.50 -3.78
N GLN A 27 -8.13 7.10 -3.47
CA GLN A 27 -8.26 8.55 -3.28
C GLN A 27 -7.75 9.04 -1.91
N SER A 28 -7.54 8.14 -0.94
CA SER A 28 -7.02 8.54 0.36
C SER A 28 -5.55 8.95 0.27
N ASP A 29 -5.21 10.11 0.85
CA ASP A 29 -3.83 10.57 0.99
C ASP A 29 -3.02 9.72 2.00
N ARG A 30 -3.71 9.02 2.91
CA ARG A 30 -3.09 8.15 3.94
C ARG A 30 -3.94 6.91 4.14
N LYS A 31 -3.48 5.75 3.68
CA LYS A 31 -4.22 4.48 3.83
C LYS A 31 -4.43 4.13 5.29
N GLN A 32 -3.48 4.50 6.14
CA GLN A 32 -3.61 4.35 7.59
C GLN A 32 -4.86 5.04 8.17
N ALA A 33 -5.35 6.13 7.58
CA ALA A 33 -6.58 6.79 8.06
C ALA A 33 -7.83 5.92 7.84
N ILE A 34 -7.85 5.14 6.75
CA ILE A 34 -8.92 4.15 6.51
C ILE A 34 -8.83 3.03 7.56
N ILE A 35 -7.61 2.63 7.91
CA ILE A 35 -7.41 1.58 8.92
C ILE A 35 -7.83 2.06 10.31
N GLU A 36 -7.45 3.30 10.67
CA GLU A 36 -7.87 3.97 11.90
C GLU A 36 -9.41 4.06 11.98
N GLU A 37 -10.09 4.46 10.89
CA GLU A 37 -11.57 4.49 10.80
C GLU A 37 -12.17 3.10 11.06
N LEU A 38 -11.67 2.05 10.40
CA LEU A 38 -12.16 0.68 10.61
C LEU A 38 -11.93 0.19 12.05
N GLU A 39 -10.81 0.56 12.67
CA GLU A 39 -10.51 0.23 14.06
C GLU A 39 -11.49 0.90 15.04
N GLU A 40 -11.91 2.15 14.76
CA GLU A 40 -12.98 2.84 15.52
C GLU A 40 -14.33 2.09 15.45
N HIS A 41 -14.58 1.38 14.36
CA HIS A 41 -15.74 0.48 14.19
C HIS A 41 -15.53 -0.93 14.77
N GLY A 42 -14.42 -1.17 15.49
CA GLY A 42 -14.10 -2.44 16.13
C GLY A 42 -13.43 -3.47 15.21
N ILE A 43 -12.99 -3.06 14.02
CA ILE A 43 -12.29 -3.91 13.06
C ILE A 43 -10.77 -3.80 13.29
N VAL A 44 -10.24 -4.74 14.05
CA VAL A 44 -8.81 -4.95 14.31
C VAL A 44 -8.24 -5.84 13.21
N LEU A 45 -7.43 -5.27 12.32
CA LEU A 45 -6.83 -6.01 11.20
C LEU A 45 -5.96 -7.21 11.65
N GLY A 46 -5.32 -7.12 12.82
CA GLY A 46 -4.55 -8.24 13.38
C GLY A 46 -5.40 -9.50 13.55
N ASN A 47 -6.67 -9.37 13.93
CA ASN A 47 -7.60 -10.50 14.04
C ASN A 47 -8.00 -11.05 12.66
N LEU A 48 -8.06 -10.20 11.63
CA LEU A 48 -8.29 -10.64 10.24
C LEU A 48 -7.08 -11.41 9.72
N GLN A 49 -5.86 -11.00 10.08
CA GLN A 49 -4.62 -11.71 9.74
C GLN A 49 -4.57 -13.11 10.36
N GLU A 50 -5.10 -13.31 11.57
CA GLU A 50 -5.20 -14.64 12.17
C GLU A 50 -6.13 -15.57 11.39
N ALA A 51 -7.14 -15.03 10.71
CA ALA A 51 -8.09 -15.79 9.91
C ALA A 51 -7.63 -16.05 8.46
N VAL A 52 -6.88 -15.12 7.87
CA VAL A 52 -6.50 -15.17 6.44
C VAL A 52 -5.00 -15.45 6.25
N GLY A 53 -4.14 -14.80 7.03
CA GLY A 53 -2.68 -14.92 6.97
C GLY A 53 -1.97 -13.58 7.23
N LYS A 54 -0.77 -13.62 7.81
CA LYS A 54 0.02 -12.43 8.18
C LYS A 54 0.78 -11.80 7.01
N ASP A 55 0.91 -12.52 5.90
CA ASP A 55 1.62 -12.04 4.70
C ASP A 55 0.75 -11.14 3.83
N TYR A 56 -0.57 -11.16 4.06
CA TYR A 56 -1.54 -10.31 3.38
C TYR A 56 -1.53 -8.89 3.93
N GLY A 57 -1.59 -7.91 3.01
CA GLY A 57 -1.66 -6.50 3.34
C GLY A 57 -3.07 -6.08 3.74
N ASP A 58 -3.18 -4.93 4.39
CA ASP A 58 -4.43 -4.37 4.90
C ASP A 58 -5.53 -4.30 3.83
N PHE A 59 -5.18 -3.84 2.63
CA PHE A 59 -6.08 -3.79 1.48
C PHE A 59 -6.68 -5.16 1.16
N ASP A 60 -5.83 -6.18 1.03
CA ASP A 60 -6.23 -7.54 0.63
C ASP A 60 -7.08 -8.22 1.70
N LEU A 61 -6.76 -7.98 2.97
CA LEU A 61 -7.56 -8.47 4.09
C LEU A 61 -8.98 -7.88 4.03
N ILE A 62 -9.09 -6.56 3.86
CA ILE A 62 -10.39 -5.88 3.79
C ILE A 62 -11.19 -6.35 2.58
N ALA A 63 -10.57 -6.34 1.39
CA ALA A 63 -11.21 -6.75 0.14
C ALA A 63 -11.67 -8.22 0.18
N HIS A 64 -10.85 -9.11 0.72
CA HIS A 64 -11.19 -10.53 0.84
C HIS A 64 -12.31 -10.77 1.86
N ILE A 65 -12.24 -10.14 3.04
CA ILE A 65 -13.22 -10.36 4.11
C ILE A 65 -14.58 -9.79 3.74
N ALA A 66 -14.63 -8.59 3.14
CA ALA A 66 -15.88 -7.92 2.81
C ALA A 66 -16.51 -8.40 1.49
N PHE A 67 -15.69 -8.66 0.48
CA PHE A 67 -16.16 -8.86 -0.90
C PHE A 67 -15.71 -10.18 -1.55
N ASP A 68 -15.09 -11.09 -0.78
CA ASP A 68 -14.57 -12.37 -1.26
C ASP A 68 -13.57 -12.25 -2.43
N ALA A 69 -12.91 -11.09 -2.55
CA ALA A 69 -11.84 -10.90 -3.52
C ALA A 69 -10.67 -11.86 -3.22
N PRO A 70 -10.04 -12.46 -4.24
CA PRO A 70 -8.83 -13.26 -4.04
C PRO A 70 -7.70 -12.37 -3.47
N PRO A 71 -7.17 -12.67 -2.26
CA PRO A 71 -6.18 -11.80 -1.62
C PRO A 71 -4.79 -12.06 -2.22
N LEU A 72 -4.01 -11.00 -2.38
CA LEU A 72 -2.59 -11.06 -2.71
C LEU A 72 -1.74 -10.73 -1.47
N THR A 73 -0.65 -11.45 -1.29
CA THR A 73 0.37 -11.09 -0.30
C THR A 73 1.02 -9.76 -0.68
N ARG A 74 1.61 -9.08 0.32
CA ARG A 74 2.38 -7.85 0.08
C ARG A 74 3.52 -8.08 -0.92
N ARG A 75 4.15 -9.26 -0.86
CA ARG A 75 5.21 -9.64 -1.80
C ARG A 75 4.70 -9.85 -3.22
N GLU A 76 3.56 -10.53 -3.40
CA GLU A 76 2.95 -10.67 -4.72
C GLU A 76 2.58 -9.33 -5.35
N ARG A 77 2.08 -8.36 -4.56
CA ARG A 77 1.84 -7.01 -5.04
C ARG A 77 3.13 -6.30 -5.46
N ALA A 78 4.15 -6.35 -4.62
CA ALA A 78 5.46 -5.75 -4.92
C ALA A 78 6.08 -6.32 -6.20
N ASP A 79 6.08 -7.65 -6.33
CA ASP A 79 6.63 -8.34 -7.50
C ASP A 79 5.83 -8.04 -8.76
N GLY A 80 4.50 -7.93 -8.64
CA GLY A 80 3.62 -7.50 -9.71
C GLY A 80 3.94 -6.09 -10.24
N VAL A 81 4.43 -5.18 -9.39
CA VAL A 81 4.89 -3.85 -9.81
C VAL A 81 6.27 -3.93 -10.48
N LYS A 82 7.21 -4.69 -9.90
CA LYS A 82 8.58 -4.87 -10.44
C LYS A 82 8.61 -5.46 -11.84
N GLN A 83 7.63 -6.29 -12.18
CA GLN A 83 7.51 -6.90 -13.51
C GLN A 83 6.95 -5.96 -14.58
N ARG A 84 6.44 -4.77 -14.21
CA ARG A 84 5.89 -3.78 -15.14
C ARG A 84 6.96 -2.78 -15.59
N ASN A 85 6.71 -2.13 -16.72
CA ASN A 85 7.59 -1.09 -17.28
C ASN A 85 7.58 0.24 -16.50
N TYR A 86 7.09 0.27 -15.25
CA TYR A 86 7.02 1.48 -14.43
C TYR A 86 8.40 2.11 -14.19
N PHE A 87 9.44 1.28 -14.01
CA PHE A 87 10.79 1.74 -13.64
C PHE A 87 11.60 2.31 -14.81
N THR A 88 11.20 2.08 -16.06
CA THR A 88 12.04 2.41 -17.23
C THR A 88 12.18 3.91 -17.48
N LYS A 89 11.32 4.73 -16.85
CA LYS A 89 11.36 6.20 -16.93
C LYS A 89 12.27 6.85 -15.88
N TYR A 90 12.76 6.08 -14.91
CA TYR A 90 13.61 6.56 -13.83
C TYR A 90 15.07 6.20 -14.09
N GLY A 91 16.00 7.07 -13.70
CA GLY A 91 17.42 6.73 -13.66
C GLY A 91 17.76 5.77 -12.52
N ASP A 92 18.95 5.15 -12.58
CA ASP A 92 19.39 4.09 -11.67
C ASP A 92 19.15 4.39 -10.19
N LYS A 93 19.44 5.63 -9.75
CA LYS A 93 19.27 6.03 -8.35
C LYS A 93 17.80 6.05 -7.92
N ALA A 94 16.91 6.61 -8.74
CA ALA A 94 15.47 6.66 -8.43
C ALA A 94 14.86 5.25 -8.48
N ARG A 95 15.27 4.45 -9.46
CA ARG A 95 14.87 3.05 -9.57
C ARG A 95 15.26 2.25 -8.32
N ALA A 96 16.52 2.34 -7.88
CA ALA A 96 16.99 1.63 -6.69
C ALA A 96 16.20 2.02 -5.42
N VAL A 97 15.82 3.30 -5.29
CA VAL A 97 14.97 3.76 -4.18
C VAL A 97 13.57 3.16 -4.29
N LEU A 98 12.93 3.20 -5.45
CA LEU A 98 11.58 2.67 -5.63
C LEU A 98 11.53 1.14 -5.46
N GLU A 99 12.55 0.41 -5.93
CA GLU A 99 12.66 -1.04 -5.70
C GLU A 99 12.85 -1.37 -4.21
N ALA A 100 13.71 -0.62 -3.51
CA ALA A 100 13.89 -0.79 -2.06
C ALA A 100 12.63 -0.43 -1.24
N LEU A 101 11.84 0.54 -1.71
CA LEU A 101 10.54 0.87 -1.12
C LEU A 101 9.56 -0.31 -1.25
N LEU A 102 9.52 -0.96 -2.41
CA LEU A 102 8.71 -2.16 -2.61
C LEU A 102 9.15 -3.34 -1.75
N ASP A 103 10.46 -3.54 -1.58
CA ASP A 103 10.99 -4.57 -0.69
C ASP A 103 10.55 -4.33 0.76
N LYS A 104 10.67 -3.08 1.23
CA LYS A 104 10.17 -2.70 2.55
C LYS A 104 8.67 -2.85 2.68
N TYR A 105 7.90 -2.52 1.64
CA TYR A 105 6.47 -2.75 1.63
C TYR A 105 6.11 -4.23 1.79
N ALA A 106 6.82 -5.11 1.07
CA ALA A 106 6.61 -6.54 1.16
C ALA A 106 6.81 -7.08 2.59
N ASP A 107 7.77 -6.52 3.33
CA ASP A 107 8.14 -6.97 4.68
C ASP A 107 7.34 -6.28 5.79
N GLU A 108 7.14 -4.96 5.70
CA GLU A 108 6.67 -4.09 6.78
C GLU A 108 5.33 -3.40 6.50
N GLY A 109 4.85 -3.38 5.24
CA GLY A 109 3.52 -2.87 4.88
C GLY A 109 3.51 -1.44 4.33
N ILE A 110 2.31 -0.90 4.11
CA ILE A 110 2.07 0.33 3.31
C ILE A 110 2.67 1.61 3.92
N SER A 111 2.84 1.66 5.24
CA SER A 111 3.48 2.78 5.93
C SER A 111 4.90 3.07 5.43
N THR A 112 5.60 2.05 4.90
CA THR A 112 6.93 2.21 4.33
C THR A 112 6.97 2.94 2.99
N ILE A 113 5.84 3.02 2.29
CA ILE A 113 5.69 3.79 1.05
C ILE A 113 5.28 5.23 1.38
N GLU A 114 4.33 5.40 2.31
CA GLU A 114 3.74 6.71 2.64
C GLU A 114 4.64 7.60 3.54
N ASP A 115 5.48 7.03 4.42
CA ASP A 115 6.35 7.81 5.31
C ASP A 115 7.76 8.00 4.75
N ALA A 116 8.07 9.21 4.29
CA ALA A 116 9.39 9.59 3.80
C ALA A 116 10.54 9.42 4.83
N LYS A 117 10.24 9.23 6.13
CA LYS A 117 11.26 8.86 7.14
C LYS A 117 11.89 7.51 6.85
N VAL A 118 11.24 6.65 6.07
CA VAL A 118 11.79 5.37 5.59
C VAL A 118 13.15 5.55 4.90
N LEU A 119 13.37 6.69 4.25
CA LEU A 119 14.64 7.03 3.57
C LEU A 119 15.82 7.20 4.53
N ARG A 120 15.59 7.22 5.84
CA ARG A 120 16.65 7.22 6.88
C ARG A 120 17.04 5.81 7.32
N LEU A 121 16.31 4.80 6.88
CA LEU A 121 16.52 3.40 7.24
C LEU A 121 17.36 2.69 6.18
N LYS A 122 17.89 1.51 6.52
CA LYS A 122 18.52 0.62 5.54
C LYS A 122 17.49 0.09 4.53
N PRO A 123 17.82 -0.06 3.24
CA PRO A 123 19.13 0.20 2.63
C PRO A 123 19.31 1.65 2.11
N PHE A 124 18.34 2.55 2.32
CA PHE A 124 18.35 3.90 1.78
C PHE A 124 19.52 4.75 2.29
N ASP A 125 19.92 4.54 3.54
CA ASP A 125 21.10 5.15 4.16
C ASP A 125 22.40 4.96 3.34
N SER A 126 22.47 3.87 2.56
CA SER A 126 23.59 3.54 1.69
C SER A 126 23.46 4.14 0.29
N ILE A 127 22.26 4.57 -0.12
CA ILE A 127 21.97 5.25 -1.38
C ILE A 127 22.25 6.77 -1.26
N GLY A 128 22.01 7.34 -0.08
CA GLY A 128 22.31 8.73 0.26
C GLY A 128 21.40 9.27 1.36
N THR A 129 21.62 10.52 1.76
CA THR A 129 20.73 11.18 2.70
C THR A 129 19.34 11.41 2.07
N PRO A 130 18.26 11.52 2.87
CA PRO A 130 16.92 11.78 2.33
C PRO A 130 16.86 13.01 1.41
N ILE A 131 17.60 14.07 1.73
CA ILE A 131 17.66 15.29 0.91
C ILE A 131 18.31 15.03 -0.44
N GLU A 132 19.42 14.28 -0.46
CA GLU A 132 20.13 13.91 -1.71
C GLU A 132 19.33 12.95 -2.57
N ILE A 133 18.58 12.03 -1.95
CA ILE A 133 17.66 11.14 -2.67
C ILE A 133 16.57 11.98 -3.33
N ILE A 134 15.84 12.78 -2.54
CA ILE A 134 14.70 13.56 -3.03
C ILE A 134 15.11 14.54 -4.14
N ARG A 135 16.21 15.29 -3.95
CA ARG A 135 16.66 16.26 -4.96
C ARG A 135 17.37 15.60 -6.14
N GLY A 136 18.27 14.66 -5.88
CA GLY A 136 19.15 14.08 -6.90
C GLY A 136 18.50 12.99 -7.73
N ALA A 137 17.58 12.21 -7.17
CA ALA A 137 16.92 11.12 -7.87
C ALA A 137 15.56 11.54 -8.46
N PHE A 138 14.83 12.43 -7.78
CA PHE A 138 13.46 12.79 -8.15
C PHE A 138 13.27 14.27 -8.56
N GLY A 139 14.34 15.07 -8.59
CA GLY A 139 14.26 16.48 -8.97
C GLY A 139 13.61 17.39 -7.92
N GLY A 140 13.38 16.88 -6.70
CA GLY A 140 12.79 17.63 -5.59
C GLY A 140 11.60 16.92 -4.95
N LYS A 141 11.02 17.57 -3.94
CA LYS A 141 9.94 17.01 -3.11
C LYS A 141 8.73 16.59 -3.95
N SER A 142 8.27 17.47 -4.84
CA SER A 142 7.12 17.18 -5.69
C SER A 142 7.33 16.00 -6.64
N GLY A 143 8.55 15.82 -7.16
CA GLY A 143 8.86 14.67 -8.01
C GLY A 143 8.92 13.35 -7.22
N TYR A 144 9.41 13.40 -5.97
CA TYR A 144 9.38 12.24 -5.08
C TYR A 144 7.93 11.85 -4.73
N GLU A 145 7.12 12.82 -4.30
CA GLU A 145 5.71 12.59 -3.96
C GLU A 145 4.91 12.05 -5.15
N ALA A 146 5.15 12.58 -6.36
CA ALA A 146 4.53 12.07 -7.58
C ALA A 146 4.96 10.64 -7.89
N ALA A 147 6.26 10.31 -7.72
CA ALA A 147 6.74 8.95 -7.93
C ALA A 147 6.13 7.95 -6.94
N VAL A 148 6.07 8.32 -5.65
CA VAL A 148 5.46 7.48 -4.60
C VAL A 148 3.97 7.27 -4.85
N ARG A 149 3.22 8.34 -5.17
CA ARG A 149 1.79 8.23 -5.50
C ARG A 149 1.55 7.28 -6.67
N GLU A 150 2.35 7.41 -7.71
CA GLU A 150 2.22 6.51 -8.84
C GLU A 150 2.62 5.07 -8.47
N LEU A 151 3.66 4.88 -7.64
CA LEU A 151 4.02 3.55 -7.14
C LEU A 151 2.84 2.88 -6.41
N GLU A 152 2.10 3.64 -5.59
CA GLU A 152 0.87 3.17 -4.95
C GLU A 152 -0.23 2.82 -5.97
N ASP A 153 -0.41 3.63 -7.02
CA ASP A 153 -1.36 3.34 -8.09
C ASP A 153 -1.04 2.03 -8.83
N TYR A 154 0.23 1.68 -8.92
CA TYR A 154 0.67 0.40 -9.47
C TYR A 154 0.48 -0.77 -8.48
N LEU A 155 0.56 -0.54 -7.17
CA LEU A 155 0.37 -1.55 -6.13
C LEU A 155 -1.07 -2.02 -6.03
N TYR A 156 -2.05 -1.14 -6.21
CA TYR A 156 -3.47 -1.44 -5.99
C TYR A 156 -4.29 -1.42 -7.29
N PRO A 157 -5.42 -2.13 -7.35
CA PRO A 157 -6.34 -2.03 -8.48
C PRO A 157 -6.87 -0.60 -8.56
N GLN A 158 -7.21 -0.15 -9.76
CA GLN A 158 -7.95 1.08 -9.97
C GLN A 158 -9.43 0.72 -10.09
N ALA A 159 -10.31 1.52 -9.48
CA ALA A 159 -11.74 1.30 -9.55
C ALA A 159 -12.18 1.37 -11.02
N SER A 160 -13.11 0.49 -11.41
CA SER A 160 -13.68 0.57 -12.75
C SER A 160 -14.49 1.85 -12.87
N ASN A 161 -14.25 2.65 -13.93
CA ASN A 161 -15.16 3.74 -14.29
C ASN A 161 -16.33 3.11 -15.06
N GLU A 162 -17.26 2.46 -14.34
CA GLU A 162 -18.57 2.10 -14.91
C GLU A 162 -19.57 3.26 -14.78
#